data_AF-A0A961VDL1-F1
#
_entry.id   AF-A0A961VDL1-F1
#
_cell.length_a   1.000
_cell.length_b   1.000
_cell.length_c   1.000
_cell.angle_alpha   90.00
_cell.angle_beta   90.00
_cell.angle_gamma   90.00
#
_symmetry.space_group_name_H-M   'P 1'
#
loop_
_entity.id
_entity.type
_entity.pdbx_description
1 polymer ?
#
loop_
_entity_poly.entity_id
_entity_poly.type
_entity_poly.pdbx_seq_one_letter_code
_entity_poly.pdbx_strand_id
1 'polypeptide(L)'
;MRFPKAFRGLFSWVTVASMLPIVVAVLASGYITYRYNRVVTETREMVEHSLRVTTAIDDLMIDLQDLETGQRGYLITGEDTYLEPFETARGRFEADLGALDNLIADNPAQTATAGRIATLARAKLDELDETIRVRRDEGFAAARTIVADDSGKALMDRIRDAVATMRGHEQDLLTANTDRMRRTEKRVVVVVAIGIGLSLLGRLAATLIPIFWRARLGDSRETDAE
;
A
#
# COMPACT_ATOMS: atom_id res chain seq x y z
N MET A 1 50.62 44.66 6.35
CA MET A 1 51.09 43.41 7.00
C MET A 1 50.79 42.23 6.07
N ARG A 2 51.81 41.63 5.45
CA ARG A 2 51.69 40.56 4.44
C ARG A 2 51.70 39.21 5.18
N PHE A 3 50.63 38.43 5.11
CA PHE A 3 50.60 37.07 5.68
C PHE A 3 51.78 36.24 5.17
N PRO A 4 52.39 35.36 5.98
CA PRO A 4 53.28 34.33 5.46
C PRO A 4 52.49 33.51 4.41
N LYS A 5 53.10 33.25 3.25
CA LYS A 5 52.45 32.55 2.12
C LYS A 5 51.80 31.21 2.54
N ALA A 6 52.34 30.57 3.58
CA ALA A 6 51.80 29.35 4.19
C ALA A 6 50.36 29.49 4.74
N PHE A 7 50.00 30.66 5.30
CA PHE A 7 48.68 30.86 5.93
C PHE A 7 47.55 31.06 4.90
N ARG A 8 47.86 31.63 3.72
CA ARG A 8 46.90 31.73 2.60
C ARG A 8 46.60 30.38 1.97
N GLY A 9 47.59 29.50 1.89
CA GLY A 9 47.43 28.14 1.37
C GLY A 9 46.54 27.27 2.28
N LEU A 10 46.77 27.34 3.59
CA LEU A 10 45.98 26.61 4.59
C LEU A 10 44.51 27.07 4.61
N PHE A 11 44.26 28.38 4.53
CA PHE A 11 42.90 28.93 4.48
C PHE A 11 42.13 28.48 3.23
N SER A 12 42.77 28.50 2.05
CA SER A 12 42.18 28.00 0.80
C SER A 12 41.81 26.52 0.89
N TRP A 13 42.65 25.71 1.54
CA TRP A 13 42.39 24.28 1.73
C TRP A 13 41.23 24.01 2.69
N VAL A 14 41.14 24.78 3.79
CA VAL A 14 40.02 24.67 4.74
C VAL A 14 38.70 25.06 4.08
N THR A 15 38.68 26.10 3.24
CA THR A 15 37.45 26.47 2.51
C THR A 15 36.99 25.40 1.53
N VAL A 16 37.92 24.76 0.81
CA VAL A 16 37.60 23.68 -0.13
C VAL A 16 37.17 22.42 0.62
N ALA A 17 37.87 22.05 1.70
CA ALA A 17 37.52 20.91 2.54
C ALA A 17 36.12 21.04 3.18
N SER A 18 35.68 22.26 3.49
CA SER A 18 34.33 22.51 4.03
C SER A 18 33.19 22.23 3.04
N MET A 19 33.46 22.08 1.74
CA MET A 19 32.46 21.73 0.73
C MET A 19 32.26 20.21 0.58
N LEU A 20 33.21 19.41 1.07
CA LEU A 20 33.15 17.94 1.03
C LEU A 20 31.85 17.36 1.63
N PRO A 21 31.36 17.82 2.80
CA PRO A 21 30.14 17.26 3.40
C PRO A 21 28.89 17.55 2.55
N ILE A 22 28.82 18.71 1.87
CA ILE A 22 27.75 19.02 0.91
C ILE A 22 27.79 18.06 -0.27
N VAL A 23 28.98 17.81 -0.85
CA VAL A 23 29.12 16.90 -1.99
C VAL A 23 28.72 15.48 -1.59
N VAL A 24 29.16 15.01 -0.42
CA VAL A 24 28.77 13.71 0.13
C VAL A 24 27.26 13.66 0.38
N ALA A 25 26.66 14.72 0.92
CA ALA A 25 25.22 14.79 1.17
C ALA A 25 24.40 14.77 -0.13
N VAL A 26 24.85 15.46 -1.18
CA VAL A 26 24.22 15.44 -2.51
C VAL A 26 24.32 14.05 -3.14
N LEU A 27 25.49 13.42 -3.09
CA LEU A 27 25.68 12.06 -3.61
C LEU A 27 24.86 11.02 -2.83
N ALA A 28 24.84 11.13 -1.50
CA ALA A 28 24.00 10.29 -0.64
C ALA A 28 22.51 10.51 -0.94
N SER A 29 22.07 11.75 -1.11
CA SER A 29 20.69 12.06 -1.49
C SER A 29 20.35 11.46 -2.86
N GLY A 30 21.21 11.61 -3.85
CA GLY A 30 21.01 11.01 -5.18
C GLY A 30 20.91 9.49 -5.13
N TYR A 31 21.77 8.84 -4.34
CA TYR A 31 21.73 7.39 -4.13
C TYR A 31 20.44 6.96 -3.42
N ILE A 32 20.01 7.67 -2.36
CA ILE A 32 18.77 7.33 -1.66
C ILE A 32 17.56 7.58 -2.58
N THR A 33 17.53 8.67 -3.34
CA THR A 33 16.48 8.95 -4.34
C THR A 33 16.42 7.86 -5.42
N TYR A 34 17.57 7.37 -5.89
CA TYR A 34 17.63 6.24 -6.83
C TYR A 34 17.04 4.96 -6.21
N ARG A 35 17.44 4.62 -4.97
CA ARG A 35 16.88 3.48 -4.22
C ARG A 35 15.38 3.64 -3.96
N TYR A 36 14.93 4.86 -3.65
CA TYR A 36 13.53 5.19 -3.43
C TYR A 36 12.71 4.98 -4.70
N ASN A 37 13.14 5.49 -5.86
CA ASN A 37 12.44 5.30 -7.13
C ASN A 37 12.32 3.81 -7.51
N ARG A 38 13.34 3.01 -7.24
CA ARG A 38 13.29 1.55 -7.40
C ARG A 38 12.20 0.91 -6.53
N VAL A 39 12.17 1.22 -5.24
CA VAL A 39 11.15 0.72 -4.30
C VAL A 39 9.75 1.20 -4.66
N VAL A 40 9.60 2.45 -5.12
CA VAL A 40 8.31 2.99 -5.55
C VAL A 40 7.75 2.23 -6.76
N THR A 41 8.61 1.86 -7.72
CA THR A 41 8.17 1.14 -8.92
C THR A 41 7.67 -0.26 -8.56
N GLU A 42 8.44 -1.01 -7.75
CA GLU A 42 8.05 -2.33 -7.24
C GLU A 42 6.78 -2.25 -6.35
N THR A 43 6.63 -1.16 -5.58
CA THR A 43 5.43 -0.95 -4.74
C THR A 43 4.19 -0.66 -5.58
N ARG A 44 4.31 0.02 -6.72
CA ARG A 44 3.16 0.29 -7.60
C ARG A 44 2.56 -0.99 -8.14
N GLU A 45 3.39 -1.93 -8.60
CA GLU A 45 2.93 -3.23 -9.11
C GLU A 45 2.20 -4.02 -8.04
N MET A 46 2.72 -4.03 -6.80
CA MET A 46 2.05 -4.68 -5.66
C MET A 46 0.72 -4.00 -5.30
N VAL A 47 0.66 -2.66 -5.30
CA VAL A 47 -0.57 -1.92 -5.01
C VAL A 47 -1.61 -2.19 -6.08
N GLU A 48 -1.23 -2.15 -7.35
CA GLU A 48 -2.11 -2.47 -8.48
C GLU A 48 -2.63 -3.91 -8.40
N HIS A 49 -1.75 -4.86 -8.07
CA HIS A 49 -2.12 -6.24 -7.86
C HIS A 49 -3.16 -6.39 -6.72
N SER A 50 -2.88 -5.77 -5.57
CA SER A 50 -3.77 -5.80 -4.40
C SER A 50 -5.15 -5.20 -4.69
N LEU A 51 -5.19 -4.12 -5.48
CA LEU A 51 -6.44 -3.53 -5.97
C LEU A 51 -7.17 -4.45 -6.94
N ARG A 52 -6.47 -5.15 -7.84
CA ARG A 52 -7.07 -6.14 -8.75
C ARG A 52 -7.68 -7.31 -7.98
N VAL A 53 -6.99 -7.83 -6.97
CA VAL A 53 -7.52 -8.88 -6.09
C VAL A 53 -8.76 -8.38 -5.35
N THR A 54 -8.69 -7.18 -4.76
CA THR A 54 -9.85 -6.59 -4.05
C THR A 54 -11.06 -6.41 -4.97
N THR A 55 -10.83 -5.92 -6.19
CA THR A 55 -11.88 -5.73 -7.21
C THR A 55 -12.52 -7.06 -7.59
N ALA A 56 -11.72 -8.10 -7.85
CA ALA A 56 -12.23 -9.42 -8.19
C ALA A 56 -13.10 -10.03 -7.08
N ILE A 57 -12.74 -9.80 -5.81
CA ILE A 57 -13.53 -10.27 -4.67
C ILE A 57 -14.83 -9.45 -4.51
N ASP A 58 -14.79 -8.14 -4.79
CA ASP A 58 -15.96 -7.27 -4.76
C ASP A 58 -16.96 -7.64 -5.87
N ASP A 59 -16.46 -7.90 -7.08
CA ASP A 59 -17.27 -8.34 -8.23
C ASP A 59 -17.96 -9.68 -7.94
N LEU A 60 -17.24 -10.64 -7.34
CA LEU A 60 -17.85 -11.91 -6.91
C LEU A 60 -18.96 -11.71 -5.87
N MET A 61 -18.78 -10.76 -4.96
CA MET A 61 -19.82 -10.42 -3.97
C MET A 61 -21.03 -9.75 -4.61
N ILE A 62 -20.83 -8.92 -5.64
CA ILE A 62 -21.91 -8.31 -6.42
C ILE A 62 -22.68 -9.41 -7.15
N ASP A 63 -22.01 -10.34 -7.82
CA ASP A 63 -22.64 -11.46 -8.51
C ASP A 63 -23.49 -12.31 -7.55
N LEU A 64 -22.97 -12.65 -6.38
CA LEU A 64 -23.74 -13.38 -5.36
C LEU A 64 -24.98 -12.61 -4.86
N GLN A 65 -24.89 -11.28 -4.79
CA GLN A 65 -26.03 -10.42 -4.42
C GLN A 65 -27.05 -10.33 -5.54
N ASP A 66 -26.61 -10.26 -6.80
CA ASP A 66 -27.50 -10.24 -7.97
C ASP A 66 -28.24 -11.58 -8.13
N LEU A 67 -27.53 -12.70 -7.89
CA LEU A 67 -28.13 -14.04 -7.78
C LEU A 67 -29.22 -14.05 -6.70
N GLU A 68 -28.89 -13.65 -5.47
CA GLU A 68 -29.86 -13.64 -4.37
C GLU A 68 -31.03 -12.67 -4.62
N THR A 69 -30.77 -11.51 -5.21
CA THR A 69 -31.78 -10.48 -5.51
C THR A 69 -32.75 -10.96 -6.59
N GLY A 70 -32.24 -11.52 -7.68
CA GLY A 70 -33.07 -12.06 -8.75
C GLY A 70 -33.93 -13.23 -8.29
N GLN A 71 -33.33 -14.14 -7.53
CA GLN A 71 -34.05 -15.25 -6.90
C GLN A 71 -35.19 -14.76 -6.01
N ARG A 72 -34.94 -13.82 -5.10
CA ARG A 72 -35.98 -13.28 -4.20
C ARG A 72 -37.09 -12.57 -4.96
N GLY A 73 -36.75 -11.81 -6.00
CA GLY A 73 -37.72 -11.16 -6.88
C GLY A 73 -38.66 -12.18 -7.53
N TYR A 74 -38.10 -13.25 -8.09
CA TYR A 74 -38.88 -14.35 -8.66
C TYR A 74 -39.72 -15.10 -7.63
N LEU A 75 -39.18 -15.35 -6.42
CA LEU A 75 -39.98 -16.00 -5.37
C LEU A 75 -41.22 -15.19 -5.02
N ILE A 76 -41.07 -13.88 -4.84
CA ILE A 76 -42.15 -12.98 -4.42
C ILE A 76 -43.20 -12.84 -5.52
N THR A 77 -42.77 -12.65 -6.77
CA THR A 77 -43.67 -12.26 -7.87
C THR A 77 -44.13 -13.47 -8.70
N GLY A 78 -43.29 -14.48 -8.85
CA GLY A 78 -43.47 -15.56 -9.81
C GLY A 78 -43.19 -15.17 -11.27
N GLU A 79 -42.68 -13.96 -11.51
CA GLU A 79 -42.40 -13.47 -12.86
C GLU A 79 -40.94 -13.73 -13.26
N ASP A 80 -40.73 -14.44 -14.37
CA ASP A 80 -39.39 -14.84 -14.84
C ASP A 80 -38.48 -13.63 -15.15
N THR A 81 -39.02 -12.43 -15.42
CA THR A 81 -38.22 -11.21 -15.64
C THR A 81 -37.33 -10.87 -14.45
N TYR A 82 -37.71 -11.23 -13.23
CA TYR A 82 -36.85 -11.04 -12.06
C TYR A 82 -35.63 -11.97 -12.04
N LEU A 83 -35.59 -13.01 -12.88
CA LEU A 83 -34.42 -13.90 -13.01
C LEU A 83 -33.35 -13.35 -13.97
N GLU A 84 -33.58 -12.23 -14.68
CA GLU A 84 -32.56 -11.65 -15.58
C GLU A 84 -31.22 -11.34 -14.88
N PRO A 85 -31.19 -10.71 -13.67
CA PRO A 85 -29.94 -10.52 -12.93
C PRO A 85 -29.31 -11.83 -12.49
N PHE A 86 -30.13 -12.82 -12.13
CA PHE A 86 -29.67 -14.15 -11.71
C PHE A 86 -28.92 -14.85 -12.83
N GLU A 87 -29.50 -14.93 -14.02
CA GLU A 87 -28.88 -15.59 -15.17
C GLU A 87 -27.60 -14.85 -15.63
N THR A 88 -27.60 -13.51 -15.56
CA THR A 88 -26.44 -12.69 -15.92
C THR A 88 -25.27 -12.93 -14.97
N ALA A 89 -25.51 -12.89 -13.65
CA ALA A 89 -24.50 -13.16 -12.64
C ALA A 89 -24.01 -14.62 -12.70
N ARG A 90 -24.92 -15.58 -12.89
CA ARG A 90 -24.59 -17.00 -13.08
C ARG A 90 -23.63 -17.22 -14.25
N GLY A 91 -23.83 -16.51 -15.36
CA GLY A 91 -22.99 -16.61 -16.54
C GLY A 91 -21.54 -16.13 -16.33
N ARG A 92 -21.31 -15.23 -15.37
CA ARG A 92 -19.98 -14.67 -15.05
C ARG A 92 -19.30 -15.39 -13.88
N PHE A 93 -20.07 -15.98 -12.98
CA PHE A 93 -19.63 -16.56 -11.71
C PHE A 93 -18.37 -17.45 -11.79
N GLU A 94 -18.34 -18.46 -12.67
CA GLU A 94 -17.18 -19.36 -12.77
C GLU A 94 -15.96 -18.67 -13.43
N ALA A 95 -16.19 -17.70 -14.32
CA ALA A 95 -15.12 -16.92 -14.91
C ALA A 95 -14.45 -16.00 -13.87
N ASP A 96 -15.25 -15.38 -13.01
CA ASP A 96 -14.76 -14.49 -11.95
C ASP A 96 -14.00 -15.27 -10.86
N LEU A 97 -14.48 -16.46 -10.50
CA LEU A 97 -13.72 -17.38 -9.64
C LEU A 97 -12.37 -17.78 -10.26
N GLY A 98 -12.35 -18.10 -11.56
CA GLY A 98 -11.12 -18.42 -12.28
C GLY A 98 -10.16 -17.23 -12.39
N ALA A 99 -10.69 -16.02 -12.57
CA ALA A 99 -9.89 -14.79 -12.59
C ALA A 99 -9.23 -14.53 -11.22
N LEU A 100 -9.97 -14.69 -10.13
CA LEU A 100 -9.46 -14.56 -8.77
C LEU A 100 -8.34 -15.58 -8.48
N ASP A 101 -8.54 -16.85 -8.84
CA ASP A 101 -7.55 -17.92 -8.59
C ASP A 101 -6.23 -17.65 -9.34
N ASN A 102 -6.31 -17.14 -10.57
CA ASN A 102 -5.12 -16.73 -11.34
C ASN A 102 -4.40 -15.53 -10.72
N LEU A 103 -5.13 -14.57 -10.15
CA LEU A 103 -4.53 -13.41 -9.50
C LEU A 103 -3.75 -13.78 -8.25
N ILE A 104 -4.15 -14.81 -7.52
CA ILE A 104 -3.56 -15.16 -6.20
C ILE A 104 -2.66 -16.40 -6.24
N ALA A 105 -2.31 -16.90 -7.43
CA ALA A 105 -1.62 -18.18 -7.60
C ALA A 105 -0.24 -18.25 -6.90
N ASP A 106 0.39 -17.11 -6.63
CA ASP A 106 1.66 -16.98 -5.93
C ASP A 106 1.51 -16.83 -4.40
N ASN A 107 0.28 -16.78 -3.89
CA ASN A 107 -0.02 -16.58 -2.47
C ASN A 107 -0.87 -17.73 -1.89
N PRO A 108 -0.23 -18.76 -1.30
CA PRO A 108 -0.94 -19.95 -0.79
C PRO A 108 -2.01 -19.66 0.26
N ALA A 109 -1.82 -18.62 1.08
CA ALA A 109 -2.80 -18.22 2.08
C ALA A 109 -4.07 -17.67 1.40
N GLN A 110 -3.90 -16.81 0.39
CA GLN A 110 -5.01 -16.32 -0.41
C GLN A 110 -5.68 -17.44 -1.20
N THR A 111 -4.93 -18.35 -1.81
CA THR A 111 -5.49 -19.51 -2.53
C THR A 111 -6.40 -20.36 -1.63
N ALA A 112 -5.99 -20.61 -0.38
CA ALA A 112 -6.81 -21.35 0.58
C ALA A 112 -8.12 -20.60 0.91
N THR A 113 -8.05 -19.28 1.10
CA THR A 113 -9.24 -18.45 1.33
C THR A 113 -10.16 -18.41 0.11
N ALA A 114 -9.63 -18.28 -1.11
CA ALA A 114 -10.40 -18.35 -2.35
C ALA A 114 -11.09 -19.70 -2.53
N GLY A 115 -10.41 -20.81 -2.26
CA GLY A 115 -11.02 -22.14 -2.31
C GLY A 115 -12.21 -22.29 -1.35
N ARG A 116 -12.11 -21.68 -0.16
CA ARG A 116 -13.23 -21.62 0.80
C ARG A 116 -14.37 -20.75 0.26
N ILE A 117 -14.09 -19.58 -0.29
CA ILE A 117 -15.09 -18.70 -0.92
C ILE A 117 -15.80 -19.46 -2.05
N ALA A 118 -15.05 -20.07 -2.98
CA ALA A 118 -15.59 -20.82 -4.11
C ALA A 118 -16.51 -21.97 -3.66
N THR A 119 -16.12 -22.71 -2.63
CA THR A 119 -16.94 -23.81 -2.07
C THR A 119 -18.26 -23.28 -1.50
N LEU A 120 -18.21 -22.22 -0.70
CA LEU A 120 -19.40 -21.61 -0.09
C LEU A 120 -20.30 -20.96 -1.14
N ALA A 121 -19.71 -20.30 -2.14
CA ALA A 121 -20.41 -19.61 -3.19
C ALA A 121 -21.12 -20.59 -4.14
N ARG A 122 -20.51 -21.74 -4.47
CA ARG A 122 -21.19 -22.82 -5.21
C ARG A 122 -22.33 -23.43 -4.41
N ALA A 123 -22.12 -23.71 -3.11
CA ALA A 123 -23.21 -24.17 -2.25
C ALA A 123 -24.36 -23.16 -2.16
N LYS A 124 -24.05 -21.86 -2.22
CA LYS A 124 -25.05 -20.80 -2.28
C LYS A 124 -25.81 -20.81 -3.61
N LEU A 125 -25.11 -20.96 -4.73
CA LEU A 125 -25.75 -21.08 -6.04
C LEU A 125 -26.69 -22.29 -6.11
N ASP A 126 -26.26 -23.44 -5.60
CA ASP A 126 -27.08 -24.67 -5.54
C ASP A 126 -28.36 -24.45 -4.69
N GLU A 127 -28.26 -23.75 -3.56
CA GLU A 127 -29.41 -23.41 -2.71
C GLU A 127 -30.41 -22.48 -3.43
N LEU A 128 -29.90 -21.50 -4.17
CA LEU A 128 -30.74 -20.57 -4.94
C LEU A 128 -31.46 -21.30 -6.09
N ASP A 129 -30.74 -22.14 -6.84
CA ASP A 129 -31.29 -22.96 -7.91
C ASP A 129 -32.40 -23.89 -7.41
N GLU A 130 -32.16 -24.56 -6.27
CA GLU A 130 -33.15 -25.43 -5.66
C GLU A 130 -34.42 -24.67 -5.29
N THR A 131 -34.25 -23.49 -4.71
CA THR A 131 -35.39 -22.68 -4.28
C THR A 131 -36.20 -22.14 -5.47
N ILE A 132 -35.53 -21.77 -6.57
CA ILE A 132 -36.20 -21.38 -7.84
C ILE A 132 -36.99 -22.57 -8.41
N ARG A 133 -36.38 -23.76 -8.44
CA ARG A 133 -37.02 -25.00 -8.91
C ARG A 133 -38.27 -25.32 -8.10
N VAL A 134 -38.16 -25.34 -6.78
CA VAL A 134 -39.30 -25.58 -5.88
C VAL A 134 -40.38 -24.51 -6.04
N ARG A 135 -40.02 -23.24 -6.25
CA ARG A 135 -40.98 -22.17 -6.52
C ARG A 135 -41.78 -22.42 -7.80
N ARG A 136 -41.13 -22.97 -8.84
CA ARG A 136 -41.72 -23.28 -10.15
C ARG A 136 -42.60 -24.53 -10.10
N ASP A 137 -42.15 -25.57 -9.40
CA ASP A 137 -42.78 -26.89 -9.41
C ASP A 137 -43.86 -27.05 -8.32
N GLU A 138 -43.62 -26.50 -7.13
CA GLU A 138 -44.45 -26.71 -5.94
C GLU A 138 -45.11 -25.42 -5.42
N GLY A 139 -44.69 -24.26 -5.94
CA GLY A 139 -45.27 -22.97 -5.62
C GLY A 139 -44.64 -22.24 -4.44
N PHE A 140 -45.19 -21.06 -4.12
CA PHE A 140 -44.59 -20.13 -3.15
C PHE A 140 -44.45 -20.69 -1.73
N ALA A 141 -45.44 -21.46 -1.26
CA ALA A 141 -45.44 -21.97 0.11
C ALA A 141 -44.29 -22.95 0.36
N ALA A 142 -43.99 -23.82 -0.61
CA ALA A 142 -42.88 -24.76 -0.55
C ALA A 142 -41.53 -24.00 -0.58
N ALA A 143 -41.35 -23.09 -1.53
CA ALA A 143 -40.13 -22.29 -1.66
C ALA A 143 -39.85 -21.42 -0.43
N ARG A 144 -40.90 -20.85 0.19
CA ARG A 144 -40.79 -20.08 1.44
C ARG A 144 -40.23 -20.92 2.58
N THR A 145 -40.55 -22.21 2.64
CA THR A 145 -40.08 -23.10 3.70
C THR A 145 -38.56 -23.28 3.63
N ILE A 146 -38.00 -23.36 2.42
CA ILE A 146 -36.56 -23.44 2.19
C ILE A 146 -35.88 -22.14 2.66
N VAL A 147 -36.39 -20.98 2.24
CA VAL A 147 -35.82 -19.69 2.65
C VAL A 147 -35.91 -19.49 4.17
N ALA A 148 -36.98 -19.98 4.81
CA ALA A 148 -37.19 -19.85 6.25
C ALA A 148 -36.24 -20.72 7.10
N ASP A 149 -35.53 -21.68 6.51
CA ASP A 149 -34.49 -22.47 7.18
C ASP A 149 -33.19 -21.67 7.44
N ASP A 150 -33.08 -20.45 6.89
CA ASP A 150 -31.93 -19.55 7.05
C ASP A 150 -30.58 -20.14 6.56
N SER A 151 -30.57 -21.30 5.90
CA SER A 151 -29.36 -21.92 5.34
C SER A 151 -28.68 -21.01 4.31
N GLY A 152 -29.47 -20.42 3.40
CA GLY A 152 -28.99 -19.43 2.44
C GLY A 152 -28.37 -18.19 3.08
N LYS A 153 -28.87 -17.76 4.25
CA LYS A 153 -28.31 -16.64 5.03
C LYS A 153 -26.99 -17.04 5.70
N ALA A 154 -26.96 -18.21 6.32
CA ALA A 154 -25.75 -18.74 6.96
C ALA A 154 -24.60 -18.94 5.95
N LEU A 155 -24.90 -19.35 4.71
CA LEU A 155 -23.93 -19.39 3.62
C LEU A 155 -23.39 -18.00 3.29
N MET A 156 -24.27 -17.01 3.09
CA MET A 156 -23.85 -15.64 2.78
C MET A 156 -23.03 -14.99 3.90
N ASP A 157 -23.34 -15.25 5.16
CA ASP A 157 -22.54 -14.73 6.29
C ASP A 157 -21.14 -15.33 6.29
N ARG A 158 -21.01 -16.65 6.06
CA ARG A 158 -19.70 -17.31 5.93
C ARG A 158 -18.90 -16.81 4.72
N ILE A 159 -19.58 -16.48 3.61
CA ILE A 159 -18.94 -15.89 2.43
C ILE A 159 -18.42 -14.49 2.79
N ARG A 160 -19.24 -13.64 3.42
CA ARG A 160 -18.83 -12.29 3.86
C ARG A 160 -17.62 -12.34 4.79
N ASP A 161 -17.59 -13.28 5.73
CA ASP A 161 -16.45 -13.47 6.63
C ASP A 161 -15.17 -13.89 5.90
N ALA A 162 -15.28 -14.82 4.94
CA ALA A 162 -14.15 -15.26 4.13
C ALA A 162 -13.62 -14.13 3.24
N VAL A 163 -14.52 -13.36 2.62
CA VAL A 163 -14.20 -12.16 1.85
C VAL A 163 -13.54 -11.09 2.72
N ALA A 164 -14.05 -10.85 3.92
CA ALA A 164 -13.46 -9.88 4.85
C ALA A 164 -12.05 -10.30 5.29
N THR A 165 -11.82 -11.59 5.50
CA THR A 165 -10.48 -12.14 5.79
C THR A 165 -9.54 -11.87 4.62
N MET A 166 -10.00 -12.14 3.40
CA MET A 166 -9.24 -11.95 2.16
C MET A 166 -8.86 -10.48 1.95
N ARG A 167 -9.83 -9.58 2.13
CA ARG A 167 -9.65 -8.12 2.02
C ARG A 167 -8.72 -7.57 3.11
N GLY A 168 -8.81 -8.10 4.33
CA GLY A 168 -7.91 -7.74 5.43
C GLY A 168 -6.45 -8.04 5.09
N HIS A 169 -6.17 -9.21 4.50
CA HIS A 169 -4.82 -9.57 4.06
C HIS A 169 -4.24 -8.58 3.03
N GLU A 170 -5.05 -8.19 2.04
CA GLU A 170 -4.66 -7.19 1.04
C GLU A 170 -4.41 -5.81 1.67
N GLN A 171 -5.27 -5.39 2.59
CA GLN A 171 -5.13 -4.11 3.27
C GLN A 171 -3.88 -4.06 4.18
N ASP A 172 -3.53 -5.17 4.82
CA ASP A 172 -2.31 -5.29 5.63
C ASP A 172 -1.05 -5.21 4.75
N LEU A 173 -1.06 -5.85 3.58
CA LEU A 173 0.03 -5.75 2.59
C LEU A 173 0.23 -4.31 2.11
N LEU A 174 -0.87 -3.62 1.77
CA LEU A 174 -0.83 -2.20 1.38
C LEU A 174 -0.28 -1.32 2.51
N THR A 175 -0.76 -1.51 3.74
CA THR A 175 -0.33 -0.72 4.90
C THR A 175 1.16 -0.93 5.20
N ALA A 176 1.62 -2.18 5.24
CA ALA A 176 3.03 -2.52 5.46
C ALA A 176 3.95 -1.89 4.40
N ASN A 177 3.51 -1.84 3.14
CA ASN A 177 4.27 -1.22 2.05
C ASN A 177 4.31 0.31 2.17
N THR A 178 3.19 0.97 2.49
CA THR A 178 3.17 2.43 2.69
C THR A 178 4.06 2.87 3.86
N ASP A 179 4.12 2.10 4.95
CA ASP A 179 4.98 2.38 6.09
C ASP A 179 6.47 2.23 5.76
N ARG A 180 6.84 1.25 4.93
CA ARG A 180 8.21 1.11 4.40
C ARG A 180 8.62 2.32 3.57
N MET A 181 7.72 2.86 2.75
CA MET A 181 7.96 4.08 1.96
C MET A 181 8.19 5.30 2.86
N ARG A 182 7.31 5.54 3.84
CA ARG A 182 7.40 6.69 4.78
C ARG A 182 8.69 6.69 5.59
N ARG A 183 9.17 5.52 6.03
CA ARG A 183 10.45 5.40 6.75
C ARG A 183 11.65 5.76 5.86
N THR A 184 11.58 5.42 4.58
CA THR A 184 12.63 5.73 3.61
C THR A 184 12.69 7.24 3.32
N GLU A 185 11.53 7.89 3.20
CA GLU A 185 11.42 9.34 3.02
C GLU A 185 12.03 10.13 4.18
N LYS A 186 11.71 9.78 5.44
CA LYS A 186 12.27 10.44 6.63
C LYS A 186 13.80 10.35 6.69
N ARG A 187 14.39 9.24 6.23
CA ARG A 187 15.86 9.07 6.20
C ARG A 187 16.53 10.05 5.23
N VAL A 188 15.90 10.34 4.08
CA VAL A 188 16.41 11.33 3.12
C VAL A 188 16.52 12.69 3.78
N VAL A 189 15.43 13.15 4.41
CA VAL A 189 15.36 14.49 5.04
C VAL A 189 16.44 14.65 6.12
N VAL A 190 16.61 13.64 6.98
CA VAL A 190 17.61 13.69 8.06
C VAL A 190 19.05 13.72 7.52
N VAL A 191 19.38 12.88 6.53
CA VAL A 191 20.74 12.84 5.95
C VAL A 191 21.09 14.17 5.29
N VAL A 192 20.15 14.77 4.54
CA VAL A 192 20.33 16.08 3.90
C VAL A 192 20.48 17.18 4.96
N ALA A 193 19.64 17.19 6.00
CA ALA A 193 19.71 18.19 7.07
C ALA A 193 21.05 18.14 7.83
N ILE A 194 21.56 16.94 8.15
CA ILE A 194 22.87 16.75 8.78
C ILE A 194 23.99 17.26 7.86
N GLY A 195 23.93 16.95 6.56
CA GLY A 195 24.92 17.40 5.58
C GLY A 195 25.00 18.93 5.45
N ILE A 196 23.84 19.59 5.40
CA ILE A 196 23.75 21.05 5.40
C ILE A 196 24.31 21.63 6.70
N GLY A 197 23.91 21.08 7.86
CA GLY A 197 24.36 21.53 9.18
C GLY A 197 25.88 21.45 9.35
N LEU A 198 26.47 20.30 9.01
CA LEU A 198 27.93 20.10 9.07
C LEU A 198 28.69 21.09 8.17
N SER A 199 28.16 21.38 6.99
CA SER A 199 28.79 22.32 6.05
C SER A 199 28.74 23.76 6.54
N LEU A 200 27.62 24.18 7.14
CA LEU A 200 27.49 25.51 7.75
C LEU A 200 28.42 25.68 8.96
N LEU A 201 28.50 24.68 9.83
CA LEU A 201 29.42 24.67 10.97
C LEU A 201 30.89 24.75 10.52
N GLY A 202 31.27 23.98 9.49
CA GLY A 202 32.60 24.04 8.91
C GLY A 202 32.96 25.44 8.39
N ARG A 203 32.01 26.13 7.73
CA ARG A 203 32.20 27.52 7.26
C ARG A 203 32.30 28.53 8.39
N LEU A 204 31.49 28.39 9.44
CA LEU A 204 31.56 29.24 10.63
C LEU A 204 32.92 29.09 11.33
N ALA A 205 33.40 27.86 11.52
CA ALA A 205 34.72 27.61 12.10
C ALA A 205 35.83 28.22 11.24
N ALA A 206 35.78 28.04 9.92
CA ALA A 206 36.77 28.59 8.98
C ALA A 206 36.85 30.13 9.01
N THR A 207 35.75 30.82 9.29
CA THR A 207 35.69 32.29 9.35
C THR A 207 36.04 32.85 10.73
N LEU A 208 35.58 32.22 11.81
CA LEU A 208 35.76 32.70 13.18
C LEU A 208 37.15 32.41 13.75
N ILE A 209 37.76 31.26 13.45
CA ILE A 209 39.08 30.88 13.98
C ILE A 209 40.15 31.94 13.63
N PRO A 210 40.28 32.42 12.37
CA PRO A 210 41.25 33.47 12.04
C PRO A 210 40.96 34.81 12.71
N ILE A 211 39.69 35.18 12.89
CA ILE A 211 39.28 36.44 13.53
C ILE A 211 39.66 36.41 15.01
N PHE A 212 39.32 35.32 15.70
CA PHE A 212 39.66 35.12 17.11
C PHE A 212 41.19 35.16 17.33
N TRP A 213 41.95 34.46 16.50
CA TRP A 213 43.41 34.50 16.56
C TRP A 213 43.99 35.90 16.34
N ARG A 214 43.41 36.72 15.45
CA ARG A 214 43.84 38.11 15.25
C ARG A 214 43.56 39.00 16.45
N ALA A 215 42.39 38.87 17.07
CA ALA A 215 42.04 39.62 18.27
C ALA A 215 42.99 39.28 19.42
N ARG A 216 43.28 37.98 19.63
CA ARG A 216 44.20 37.50 20.68
C ARG A 216 45.65 37.98 20.49
N LEU A 217 46.16 37.99 19.25
CA LEU A 217 47.54 38.41 18.95
C LEU A 217 47.73 39.94 18.89
N GLY A 218 46.63 40.70 18.75
CA GLY A 218 46.66 42.17 18.82
C GLY A 218 46.85 42.66 20.25
N ASP A 219 46.15 42.04 21.20
CA ASP A 219 46.13 42.37 22.63
C ASP A 219 47.51 42.21 23.28
N SER A 220 48.26 41.18 22.87
CA SER A 220 49.60 40.89 23.41
C SER A 220 50.71 41.85 22.95
N ARG A 221 50.42 42.81 22.06
CA ARG A 221 51.41 43.79 21.58
C ARG A 221 51.31 45.15 22.26
N GLU A 222 50.18 45.45 22.89
CA GLU A 222 50.02 46.69 23.66
C GLU A 222 50.63 46.56 25.06
N THR A 223 50.63 45.37 25.67
CA THR A 223 51.23 45.11 26.99
C THR A 223 52.77 45.14 27.02
N ASP A 224 53.44 45.03 25.88
CA ASP A 224 54.91 45.07 25.79
C ASP A 224 55.45 46.49 25.44
N ALA A 225 54.56 47.49 25.34
CA ALA A 225 54.90 48.87 24.98
C ALA A 225 54.86 49.86 26.15
N GLU A 226 54.58 49.40 27.37
CA GLU A 226 54.75 50.14 28.64
C GLU A 226 56.03 49.70 29.37
#